data_AF-A0A8R7TK80-F1
#
_entry.id   AF-A0A8R7TK80-F1
#
_cell.length_a   1.000
_cell.length_b   1.000
_cell.length_c   1.000
_cell.angle_alpha   90.00
_cell.angle_beta   90.00
_cell.angle_gamma   90.00
#
_symmetry.space_group_name_H-M   'P 1'
#
loop_
_entity.id
_entity.type
_entity.pdbx_description
1 polymer ?
#
loop_
_entity_poly.entity_id
_entity_poly.type
_entity_poly.pdbx_seq_one_letter_code
_entity_poly.pdbx_strand_id
1 'polypeptide(L)'
;MEQSKIIDTLETYQDICYMPIISGSGHRDGAIYKRAAYWEHNFFFDITDRTETRLEPTRAYEMPRNVMQIFSMKLAKAPINSGSIHLYGHIAAHDEVDLRLNYVFNRSRDDPFIVQQGSLNEMNGPKRTILLIFDVLLEFDMRIKNGENEEDDLQLIDGISEFDGLLMSWRPHCWKLWCS
;
A
#
# COMPACT_ATOMS: atom_id res chain seq x y z
N MET A 1 4.72 13.84 -38.07
CA MET A 1 4.53 14.79 -36.96
C MET A 1 3.14 14.54 -36.40
N GLU A 2 2.93 13.38 -35.78
CA GLU A 2 1.62 12.97 -35.23
C GLU A 2 1.83 11.73 -34.35
N GLN A 3 2.49 11.89 -33.20
CA GLN A 3 2.64 10.81 -32.21
C GLN A 3 2.50 11.29 -30.75
N SER A 4 2.02 12.52 -30.53
CA SER A 4 2.00 13.14 -29.21
C SER A 4 0.59 13.27 -28.58
N LYS A 5 -0.46 12.67 -29.16
CA LYS A 5 -1.85 12.88 -28.69
C LYS A 5 -2.66 11.63 -28.34
N ILE A 6 -2.04 10.44 -28.26
CA ILE A 6 -2.78 9.17 -28.06
C ILE A 6 -2.66 8.61 -26.62
N ILE A 7 -1.79 9.15 -25.75
CA ILE A 7 -1.57 8.56 -24.42
C ILE A 7 -2.59 9.02 -23.36
N ASP A 8 -3.36 10.10 -23.61
CA ASP A 8 -4.17 10.75 -22.55
C ASP A 8 -5.67 10.40 -22.51
N THR A 9 -6.18 9.43 -23.27
CA THR A 9 -7.64 9.25 -23.41
C THR A 9 -8.21 7.84 -23.30
N LEU A 10 -7.61 6.92 -22.53
CA LEU A 10 -8.29 5.67 -22.14
C LEU A 10 -7.83 5.15 -20.76
N GLU A 11 -8.10 5.86 -19.66
CA GLU A 11 -8.26 5.19 -18.36
C GLU A 11 -9.67 4.58 -18.34
N THR A 12 -9.81 3.35 -18.85
CA THR A 12 -11.09 2.62 -18.76
C THR A 12 -11.39 2.28 -17.30
N TYR A 13 -12.65 2.39 -16.90
CA TYR A 13 -13.18 2.06 -15.55
C TYR A 13 -12.79 0.65 -15.02
N GLN A 14 -12.20 -0.19 -15.87
CA GLN A 14 -11.80 -1.58 -15.59
C GLN A 14 -10.42 -1.72 -14.91
N ASP A 15 -9.60 -0.67 -14.87
CA ASP A 15 -8.23 -0.76 -14.30
C ASP A 15 -8.12 -0.23 -12.85
N ILE A 16 -9.27 0.10 -12.24
CA ILE A 16 -9.35 0.56 -10.84
C ILE A 16 -9.83 -0.60 -9.97
N CYS A 17 -8.90 -1.15 -9.19
CA CYS A 17 -9.21 -2.12 -8.16
C CYS A 17 -9.67 -1.38 -6.89
N TYR A 18 -10.95 -1.49 -6.53
CA TYR A 18 -11.48 -0.89 -5.30
C TYR A 18 -11.28 -1.86 -4.13
N MET A 19 -10.36 -1.52 -3.23
CA MET A 19 -10.05 -2.32 -2.04
C MET A 19 -10.45 -1.53 -0.79
N PRO A 20 -11.63 -1.79 -0.20
CA PRO A 20 -12.10 -1.03 0.94
C PRO A 20 -11.19 -1.23 2.16
N ILE A 21 -10.98 -0.16 2.92
CA ILE A 21 -10.29 -0.24 4.21
C ILE A 21 -11.21 -0.97 5.19
N ILE A 22 -10.69 -2.02 5.82
CA ILE A 22 -11.38 -2.80 6.84
C ILE A 22 -11.68 -1.87 8.02
N SER A 23 -12.96 -1.73 8.38
CA SER A 23 -13.38 -0.86 9.48
C SER A 23 -12.66 -1.23 10.78
N GLY A 24 -12.22 -0.22 11.54
CA GLY A 24 -11.50 -0.41 12.82
C GLY A 24 -10.07 -0.92 12.67
N SER A 25 -9.45 -0.72 11.51
CA SER A 25 -8.04 -1.05 11.25
C SER A 25 -7.07 0.13 11.38
N GLY A 26 -7.53 1.30 11.86
CA GLY A 26 -6.67 2.47 11.98
C GLY A 26 -5.50 2.28 12.96
N HIS A 27 -4.32 2.77 12.57
CA HIS A 27 -3.15 2.84 13.44
C HIS A 27 -3.27 4.00 14.43
N ARG A 28 -3.74 5.17 13.98
CA ARG A 28 -3.65 6.43 14.75
C ARG A 28 -4.52 6.40 16.02
N ASP A 29 -5.69 5.77 15.95
CA ASP A 29 -6.60 5.60 17.08
C ASP A 29 -6.32 4.31 17.88
N GLY A 30 -5.31 3.54 17.46
CA GLY A 30 -4.94 2.23 17.98
C GLY A 30 -6.04 1.19 17.83
N ALA A 31 -7.07 1.41 17.00
CA ALA A 31 -8.17 0.48 16.81
C ALA A 31 -7.68 -0.86 16.27
N ILE A 32 -6.67 -0.83 15.40
CA ILE A 32 -6.03 -2.00 14.82
C ILE A 32 -5.56 -2.99 15.91
N TYR A 33 -4.94 -2.49 16.98
CA TYR A 33 -4.41 -3.31 18.07
C TYR A 33 -5.50 -3.78 19.05
N LYS A 34 -6.53 -2.96 19.27
CA LYS A 34 -7.69 -3.34 20.10
C LYS A 34 -8.45 -4.54 19.52
N ARG A 35 -8.23 -4.83 18.25
CA ARG A 35 -8.86 -5.92 17.49
C ARG A 35 -7.91 -7.10 17.21
N ALA A 36 -6.83 -7.28 17.98
CA ALA A 36 -5.87 -8.37 17.80
C ALA A 36 -6.53 -9.76 17.55
N ALA A 37 -7.51 -10.15 18.37
CA ALA A 37 -8.22 -11.42 18.21
C ALA A 37 -9.03 -11.54 16.90
N TYR A 38 -9.50 -10.42 16.34
CA TYR A 38 -10.19 -10.42 15.05
C TYR A 38 -9.19 -10.73 13.92
N TRP A 39 -7.99 -10.16 13.96
CA TRP A 39 -6.95 -10.40 12.96
C TRP A 39 -6.45 -11.84 13.01
N GLU A 40 -6.19 -12.33 14.22
CA GLU A 40 -5.76 -13.72 14.43
C GLU A 40 -6.82 -14.72 13.96
N HIS A 41 -8.10 -14.49 14.29
CA HIS A 41 -9.17 -15.42 13.93
C HIS A 41 -9.51 -15.42 12.43
N ASN A 42 -9.53 -14.26 11.78
CA ASN A 42 -10.00 -14.16 10.38
C ASN A 42 -8.88 -14.24 9.35
N PHE A 43 -7.65 -13.89 9.73
CA PHE A 43 -6.52 -13.80 8.80
C PHE A 43 -5.27 -14.55 9.30
N PHE A 44 -5.34 -15.25 10.45
CA PHE A 44 -4.19 -15.90 11.09
C PHE A 44 -3.02 -14.94 11.36
N PHE A 45 -3.32 -13.64 11.42
CA PHE A 45 -2.38 -12.54 11.39
C PHE A 45 -2.23 -11.94 12.79
N ASP A 46 -1.04 -12.03 13.37
CA ASP A 46 -0.70 -11.31 14.61
C ASP A 46 -0.31 -9.86 14.27
N ILE A 47 -1.27 -8.95 14.40
CA ILE A 47 -1.06 -7.53 14.16
C ILE A 47 0.02 -6.90 15.05
N THR A 48 0.32 -7.52 16.20
CA THR A 48 1.31 -7.00 17.15
C THR A 48 2.73 -7.39 16.77
N ASP A 49 2.92 -8.40 15.91
CA ASP A 49 4.22 -8.71 15.32
C ASP A 49 4.56 -7.67 14.24
N ARG A 50 5.44 -6.74 14.61
CA ARG A 50 5.96 -5.69 13.72
C ARG A 50 7.31 -6.05 13.11
N THR A 51 7.69 -7.32 13.11
CA THR A 51 8.93 -7.75 12.47
C THR A 51 8.80 -7.68 10.96
N GLU A 52 9.88 -7.25 10.32
CA GLU A 52 9.95 -7.24 8.86
C GLU A 52 10.23 -8.65 8.33
N THR A 53 9.72 -8.92 7.13
CA THR A 53 10.01 -10.14 6.41
C THR A 53 11.51 -10.33 6.10
N ARG A 54 11.91 -11.58 5.91
CA ARG A 54 13.28 -11.97 5.52
C ARG A 54 13.41 -12.00 3.99
N LEU A 55 14.61 -11.71 3.47
CA LEU A 55 14.88 -11.72 2.03
C LEU A 55 14.71 -13.11 1.42
N GLU A 56 15.22 -14.12 2.10
CA GLU A 56 15.11 -15.51 1.69
C GLU A 56 13.73 -16.04 2.10
N PRO A 57 12.84 -16.39 1.16
CA PRO A 57 11.65 -17.11 1.53
C PRO A 57 12.09 -18.44 2.17
N THR A 58 11.45 -18.80 3.29
CA THR A 58 11.45 -20.19 3.75
C THR A 58 11.12 -21.05 2.52
N ARG A 59 11.84 -22.17 2.28
CA ARG A 59 11.79 -23.03 1.08
C ARG A 59 10.42 -23.65 0.76
N ALA A 60 9.32 -23.05 1.20
CA ALA A 60 8.05 -23.67 1.45
C ALA A 60 7.24 -23.97 0.17
N TYR A 61 7.61 -23.46 -1.02
CA TYR A 61 6.75 -23.64 -2.19
C TYR A 61 7.55 -23.85 -3.48
N GLU A 62 7.84 -25.12 -3.82
CA GLU A 62 8.49 -25.55 -5.07
C GLU A 62 7.56 -25.50 -6.30
N MET A 63 6.38 -24.86 -6.19
CA MET A 63 5.42 -24.74 -7.28
C MET A 63 5.24 -23.29 -7.72
N PRO A 64 4.96 -23.03 -9.02
CA PRO A 64 4.66 -21.69 -9.50
C PRO A 64 3.53 -21.07 -8.68
N ARG A 65 3.72 -19.81 -8.29
CA ARG A 65 2.73 -19.00 -7.59
C ARG A 65 2.52 -17.70 -8.33
N ASN A 66 1.31 -17.17 -8.20
CA ASN A 66 1.01 -15.83 -8.63
C ASN A 66 1.78 -14.85 -7.74
N VAL A 67 2.22 -13.74 -8.34
CA VAL A 67 3.00 -12.73 -7.63
C VAL A 67 2.28 -11.38 -7.74
N MET A 68 2.27 -10.65 -6.64
CA MET A 68 1.86 -9.26 -6.65
C MET A 68 3.09 -8.38 -6.82
N GLN A 69 3.02 -7.45 -7.78
CA GLN A 69 4.06 -6.45 -7.99
C GLN A 69 3.43 -5.06 -7.92
N ILE A 70 4.03 -4.21 -7.10
CA ILE A 70 3.62 -2.82 -6.92
C ILE A 70 4.82 -1.94 -7.31
N PHE A 71 4.72 -1.31 -8.48
CA PHE A 71 5.83 -0.59 -9.09
C PHE A 71 5.82 0.91 -8.82
N SER A 72 4.62 1.46 -8.68
CA SER A 72 4.45 2.90 -8.61
C SER A 72 3.17 3.25 -7.89
N MET A 73 3.13 4.49 -7.41
CA MET A 73 1.96 5.09 -6.81
C MET A 73 1.71 6.47 -7.42
N LYS A 74 0.43 6.84 -7.51
CA LYS A 74 -0.01 8.15 -7.96
C LYS A 74 -0.89 8.78 -6.91
N LEU A 75 -0.49 9.95 -6.42
CA LEU A 75 -1.32 10.76 -5.55
C LEU A 75 -2.39 11.47 -6.39
N ALA A 76 -3.64 11.03 -6.27
CA ALA A 76 -4.74 11.54 -7.08
C ALA A 76 -5.13 12.97 -6.70
N LYS A 77 -5.37 13.21 -5.42
CA LYS A 77 -5.70 14.52 -4.87
C LYS A 77 -5.17 14.70 -3.47
N ALA A 78 -4.57 15.85 -3.21
CA ALA A 78 -4.18 16.26 -1.88
C ALA A 78 -5.03 17.46 -1.44
N PRO A 79 -5.32 17.59 -0.13
CA PRO A 79 -6.02 18.75 0.43
C PRO A 79 -5.17 20.04 0.39
N ILE A 80 -3.86 19.93 0.17
CA ILE A 80 -2.93 21.07 0.15
C ILE A 80 -2.62 21.46 -1.30
N ASN A 81 -2.83 22.73 -1.65
CA ASN A 81 -2.48 23.31 -2.94
C ASN A 81 -0.98 23.70 -3.00
N SER A 82 -0.07 22.76 -2.73
CA SER A 82 1.36 22.96 -2.87
C SER A 82 1.89 22.17 -4.08
N GLY A 83 2.80 22.79 -4.85
CA GLY A 83 3.41 22.13 -6.01
C GLY A 83 4.30 20.93 -5.65
N SER A 84 4.75 20.83 -4.39
CA SER A 84 5.46 19.67 -3.85
C SER A 84 4.77 19.19 -2.56
N ILE A 85 4.61 17.88 -2.45
CA ILE A 85 3.97 17.21 -1.32
C ILE A 85 5.00 16.27 -0.71
N HIS A 86 5.23 16.41 0.59
CA HIS A 86 6.16 15.59 1.35
C HIS A 86 5.40 14.42 1.97
N LEU A 87 5.48 13.24 1.34
CA LEU A 87 4.87 12.02 1.82
C LEU A 87 5.81 11.23 2.72
N TYR A 88 5.29 10.72 3.82
CA TYR A 88 6.01 9.79 4.68
C TYR A 88 5.05 8.75 5.26
N GLY A 89 5.60 7.77 5.96
CA GLY A 89 4.86 6.63 6.48
C GLY A 89 5.24 5.34 5.77
N HIS A 90 4.35 4.35 5.82
CA HIS A 90 4.60 3.05 5.22
C HIS A 90 3.40 2.43 4.51
N ILE A 91 3.73 1.62 3.52
CA ILE A 91 2.84 0.66 2.87
C ILE A 91 3.53 -0.69 2.98
N ALA A 92 2.89 -1.65 3.61
CA ALA A 92 3.39 -3.02 3.76
C ALA A 92 2.39 -4.03 3.20
N ALA A 93 2.92 -5.09 2.61
CA ALA A 93 2.13 -6.25 2.25
C ALA A 93 2.37 -7.38 3.27
N HIS A 94 1.30 -8.01 3.71
CA HIS A 94 1.34 -9.27 4.45
C HIS A 94 0.85 -10.37 3.54
N ASP A 95 1.74 -11.31 3.22
CA ASP A 95 1.37 -12.55 2.55
C ASP A 95 1.58 -13.75 3.48
N GLU A 96 1.03 -14.89 3.10
CA GLU A 96 1.05 -16.08 3.95
C GLU A 96 2.42 -16.78 4.06
N VAL A 97 3.48 -16.22 3.48
CA VAL A 97 4.81 -16.84 3.62
C VAL A 97 5.31 -16.71 5.05
N ASP A 98 5.14 -15.53 5.65
CA ASP A 98 5.51 -15.26 7.04
C ASP A 98 4.60 -14.28 7.77
N LEU A 99 3.56 -13.72 7.10
CA LEU A 99 2.60 -12.75 7.63
C LEU A 99 3.21 -11.47 8.23
N ARG A 100 4.50 -11.24 7.96
CA ARG A 100 5.29 -10.11 8.44
C ARG A 100 5.19 -8.92 7.51
N LEU A 101 5.71 -7.79 7.96
CA LEU A 101 5.76 -6.57 7.17
C LEU A 101 6.72 -6.75 5.99
N ASN A 102 6.19 -6.77 4.78
CA ASN A 102 6.96 -6.63 3.55
C ASN A 102 6.78 -5.20 3.01
N TYR A 103 7.63 -4.28 3.43
CA TYR A 103 7.52 -2.87 3.07
C TYR A 103 7.71 -2.67 1.56
N VAL A 104 6.68 -2.09 0.93
CA VAL A 104 6.69 -1.61 -0.46
C VAL A 104 7.12 -0.15 -0.49
N PHE A 105 6.74 0.59 0.56
CA PHE A 105 7.15 1.96 0.81
C PHE A 105 7.38 2.10 2.33
N ASN A 106 8.48 2.73 2.72
CA ASN A 106 8.78 3.01 4.12
C ASN A 106 9.69 4.22 4.21
N ARG A 107 9.14 5.36 4.63
CA ARG A 107 9.85 6.64 4.76
C ARG A 107 9.53 7.28 6.10
N SER A 108 10.56 7.76 6.79
CA SER A 108 10.37 8.51 8.02
C SER A 108 9.92 9.95 7.71
N ARG A 109 9.36 10.63 8.72
CA ARG A 109 9.00 12.05 8.62
C ARG A 109 10.21 12.97 8.37
N ASP A 110 11.40 12.53 8.79
CA ASP A 110 12.65 13.27 8.65
C ASP A 110 13.26 13.13 7.24
N ASP A 111 12.95 12.03 6.55
CA ASP A 111 13.33 11.76 5.16
C ASP A 111 12.09 11.47 4.29
N PRO A 112 11.21 12.48 4.08
CA PRO A 112 9.98 12.30 3.33
C PRO A 112 10.27 12.19 1.83
N PHE A 113 9.41 11.44 1.15
CA PHE A 113 9.41 11.34 -0.30
C PHE A 113 8.65 12.51 -0.93
N ILE A 114 9.28 13.24 -1.84
CA ILE A 114 8.69 14.40 -2.50
C ILE A 114 7.93 13.94 -3.73
N VAL A 115 6.62 14.18 -3.76
CA VAL A 115 5.77 13.87 -4.91
C VAL A 115 5.09 15.11 -5.47
N GLN A 116 4.77 15.05 -6.76
CA GLN A 116 3.87 16.01 -7.41
C GLN A 116 2.50 15.36 -7.61
N GLN A 117 1.44 16.11 -7.35
CA GLN A 117 0.09 15.59 -7.57
C GLN A 117 -0.11 15.20 -9.04
N GLY A 118 -0.70 14.03 -9.28
CA GLY A 118 -0.94 13.53 -10.64
C GLY A 118 0.28 12.89 -11.32
N SER A 119 1.48 12.98 -10.73
CA SER A 119 2.67 12.28 -11.23
C SER A 119 2.71 10.82 -10.76
N LEU A 120 3.21 9.94 -11.62
CA LEU A 120 3.51 8.56 -11.26
C LEU A 120 4.90 8.53 -10.62
N ASN A 121 5.00 7.97 -9.43
CA ASN A 121 6.27 7.89 -8.71
C ASN A 121 6.66 6.44 -8.53
N GLU A 122 7.87 6.09 -9.00
CA GLU A 122 8.44 4.76 -8.84
C GLU A 122 8.73 4.48 -7.36
N MET A 123 8.47 3.24 -6.96
CA MET A 123 8.76 2.76 -5.62
C MET A 123 9.93 1.78 -5.67
N ASN A 124 10.67 1.68 -4.57
CA ASN A 124 11.78 0.72 -4.44
C ASN A 124 11.29 -0.75 -4.48
N GLY A 125 9.97 -0.95 -4.42
CA GLY A 125 9.35 -2.26 -4.43
C GLY A 125 9.44 -2.96 -3.07
N PRO A 126 8.77 -4.11 -2.93
CA PRO A 126 8.80 -4.88 -1.71
C PRO A 126 10.19 -5.48 -1.47
N LYS A 127 10.55 -5.67 -0.20
CA LYS A 127 11.82 -6.32 0.20
C LYS A 127 11.98 -7.72 -0.40
N ARG A 128 10.89 -8.46 -0.53
CA ARG A 128 10.84 -9.73 -1.28
C ARG A 128 9.59 -9.82 -2.13
N THR A 129 9.57 -10.78 -3.05
CA THR A 129 8.36 -11.10 -3.82
C THR A 129 7.17 -11.34 -2.90
N ILE A 130 6.03 -10.69 -3.21
CA ILE A 130 4.75 -10.90 -2.55
C ILE A 130 4.06 -12.07 -3.26
N LEU A 131 3.82 -13.17 -2.53
CA LEU A 131 3.19 -14.36 -3.08
C LEU A 131 1.67 -14.31 -2.88
N LEU A 132 0.92 -14.39 -3.97
CA LEU A 132 -0.54 -14.50 -3.98
C LEU A 132 -0.92 -15.98 -3.82
N ILE A 133 -0.73 -16.53 -2.62
CA ILE A 133 -1.17 -17.90 -2.28
C ILE A 133 -2.67 -17.88 -1.95
N PHE A 134 -3.08 -16.91 -1.13
CA PHE A 134 -4.45 -16.52 -0.82
C PHE A 134 -4.53 -14.99 -0.82
N ASP A 135 -5.23 -14.42 0.15
CA ASP A 135 -5.39 -12.98 0.31
C ASP A 135 -4.08 -12.33 0.77
N VAL A 136 -3.80 -11.15 0.22
CA VAL A 136 -2.70 -10.29 0.68
C VAL A 136 -3.29 -9.12 1.43
N LEU A 137 -2.87 -8.90 2.68
CA LEU A 137 -3.27 -7.70 3.39
C LEU A 137 -2.31 -6.57 3.04
N LEU A 138 -2.86 -5.46 2.56
CA LEU A 138 -2.13 -4.21 2.38
C LEU A 138 -2.39 -3.33 3.59
N GLU A 139 -1.34 -3.07 4.35
CA GLU A 139 -1.35 -2.19 5.51
C GLU A 139 -0.78 -0.83 5.14
N PHE A 140 -1.47 0.23 5.58
CA PHE A 140 -1.16 1.62 5.29
C PHE A 140 -1.10 2.45 6.57
N ASP A 141 -0.06 3.25 6.71
CA ASP A 141 -0.04 4.44 7.58
C ASP A 141 0.76 5.50 6.83
N MET A 142 0.08 6.28 6.00
CA MET A 142 0.68 7.25 5.09
C MET A 142 0.18 8.65 5.40
N ARG A 143 1.10 9.62 5.35
CA ARG A 143 0.86 10.99 5.81
C ARG A 143 1.53 12.01 4.92
N ILE A 144 0.95 13.21 4.92
CA ILE A 144 1.53 14.41 4.30
C ILE A 144 2.11 15.26 5.42
N LYS A 145 3.43 15.48 5.36
CA LYS A 145 4.11 16.39 6.27
C LYS A 145 3.60 17.82 6.07
N ASN A 146 3.18 18.45 7.15
CA ASN A 146 2.63 19.79 7.16
C ASN A 146 3.17 20.54 8.38
N GLY A 147 4.12 21.44 8.16
CA GLY A 147 4.77 22.17 9.26
C GLY A 147 5.83 21.37 10.03
N GLU A 148 6.18 21.86 11.21
CA GLU A 148 7.28 21.30 12.02
C GLU A 148 6.85 20.13 12.89
N ASN A 149 5.61 20.13 13.42
CA ASN A 149 5.13 19.11 14.35
C ASN A 149 4.34 18.01 13.63
N GLU A 150 4.44 16.78 14.13
CA GLU A 150 3.67 15.64 13.60
C GLU A 150 2.15 15.81 13.77
N GLU A 151 1.72 16.56 14.79
CA GLU A 151 0.30 16.82 15.07
C GLU A 151 -0.38 17.62 13.95
N ASP A 152 0.38 18.45 13.24
CA ASP A 152 -0.07 19.28 12.13
C ASP A 152 -0.18 18.48 10.82
N ASP A 153 0.39 17.28 10.76
CA ASP A 153 0.44 16.44 9.57
C ASP A 153 -0.94 15.86 9.21
N LEU A 154 -1.18 15.75 7.91
CA LEU A 154 -2.43 15.24 7.38
C LEU A 154 -2.34 13.73 7.12
N GLN A 155 -3.31 12.98 7.62
CA GLN A 155 -3.45 11.57 7.32
C GLN A 155 -3.92 11.41 5.87
N LEU A 156 -3.13 10.70 5.06
CA LEU A 156 -3.46 10.42 3.66
C LEU A 156 -4.34 9.16 3.56
N ILE A 157 -3.85 8.07 4.15
CA ILE A 157 -4.55 6.78 4.26
C ILE A 157 -4.01 6.06 5.49
N ASP A 158 -4.90 5.39 6.21
CA ASP A 158 -4.60 4.63 7.42
C ASP A 158 -5.50 3.40 7.48
N GLY A 159 -4.90 2.23 7.72
CA GLY A 159 -5.59 0.98 7.98
C GLY A 159 -5.14 -0.18 7.09
N ILE A 160 -5.97 -1.22 7.04
CA ILE A 160 -5.71 -2.44 6.27
C ILE A 160 -6.79 -2.62 5.20
N SER A 161 -6.37 -2.97 3.99
CA SER A 161 -7.25 -3.50 2.95
C SER A 161 -6.85 -4.93 2.60
N GLU A 162 -7.83 -5.77 2.29
CA GLU A 162 -7.63 -7.14 1.83
C GLU A 162 -7.60 -7.19 0.31
N PHE A 163 -6.60 -7.86 -0.24
CA PHE A 163 -6.46 -8.12 -1.67
C PHE A 163 -6.72 -9.60 -1.96
N ASP A 164 -7.89 -9.92 -2.52
CA ASP A 164 -8.24 -11.28 -2.92
C ASP A 164 -7.59 -11.63 -4.28
N GLY A 165 -6.61 -12.53 -4.23
CA GLY A 165 -5.86 -13.00 -5.39
C GLY A 165 -6.68 -13.84 -6.38
N LEU A 166 -7.87 -14.31 -6.00
CA LEU A 166 -8.78 -15.12 -6.84
C LEU A 166 -9.77 -14.26 -7.63
N LEU A 167 -10.07 -13.05 -7.17
CA LEU A 167 -11.08 -12.17 -7.79
C LEU A 167 -10.54 -11.27 -8.92
N MET A 168 -9.22 -11.21 -9.12
CA MET A 168 -8.61 -10.27 -10.06
C MET A 168 -8.22 -10.88 -11.41
N SER A 169 -8.48 -10.13 -12.48
CA SER A 169 -7.97 -10.45 -13.81
C SER A 169 -6.45 -10.25 -13.87
N TRP A 170 -5.75 -11.14 -14.56
CA TRP A 170 -4.29 -11.24 -14.74
C TRP A 170 -3.58 -10.05 -15.41
N ARG A 171 -4.15 -8.84 -15.35
CA ARG A 171 -3.61 -7.62 -15.95
C ARG A 171 -2.95 -6.74 -14.88
N PRO A 172 -1.94 -5.95 -15.25
CA PRO A 172 -1.40 -4.91 -14.36
C PRO A 172 -2.51 -3.90 -14.03
N HIS A 173 -2.70 -3.59 -12.74
CA HIS A 173 -3.69 -2.61 -12.28
C HIS A 173 -2.98 -1.34 -11.80
N CYS A 174 -3.60 -0.18 -12.06
CA CYS A 174 -3.13 1.10 -11.53
C CYS A 174 -3.87 1.43 -10.24
N TRP A 175 -3.14 1.52 -9.13
CA TRP A 175 -3.69 1.83 -7.82
C TRP A 175 -3.91 3.34 -7.69
N LYS A 176 -5.16 3.75 -7.53
CA LYS A 176 -5.52 5.14 -7.22
C LYS A 176 -5.93 5.24 -5.76
N LEU A 177 -5.04 5.78 -4.93
CA LEU A 177 -5.36 6.15 -3.55
C LEU A 177 -6.24 7.41 -3.57
N TRP A 178 -7.48 7.27 -3.14
CA TRP A 178 -8.39 8.39 -2.89
C TRP A 178 -8.33 8.76 -1.41
N CYS A 179 -7.90 9.99 -1.11
CA CYS A 179 -8.20 10.60 0.18
C CYS A 179 -9.68 10.94 0.24
N SER A 180 -10.38 10.40 1.23
CA SER A 180 -11.69 10.89 1.69
C SER A 180 -11.51 11.84 2.85
#